data_AF-A0A5C9C636-F1
#
_entry.id   AF-A0A5C9C636-F1
#
_cell.length_a   1.000
_cell.length_b   1.000
_cell.length_c   1.000
_cell.angle_alpha   90.00
_cell.angle_beta   90.00
_cell.angle_gamma   90.00
#
_symmetry.space_group_name_H-M   'P 1'
#
loop_
_entity.id
_entity.type
_entity.pdbx_description
1 polymer ?
#
loop_
_entity_poly.entity_id
_entity_poly.type
_entity_poly.pdbx_seq_one_letter_code
_entity_poly.pdbx_strand_id
1 'polypeptide(L)'
;GALSKSNIGLAVVDNTIQFSPASDAIILAKNLPYLNQYIKAAILSKRLITITFIISLIYNVLGIYFSVTAQLSPIVAAVLMPMSTLSIVSTTLIGSIYIDRFCFKLFNQPNTI
;
A
#
# COMPACT_ATOMS: atom_id res chain seq x y z
N GLY A 1 -9.99 -17.71 -21.88
CA GLY A 1 -10.44 -16.37 -22.34
C GLY A 1 -9.33 -15.36 -22.12
N ALA A 2 -9.40 -14.19 -22.75
CA ALA A 2 -8.37 -13.14 -22.67
C ALA A 2 -8.05 -12.70 -21.22
N LEU A 3 -9.04 -12.68 -20.32
CA LEU A 3 -8.86 -12.37 -18.89
C LEU A 3 -7.89 -13.35 -18.19
N SER A 4 -7.98 -14.66 -18.45
CA SER A 4 -7.11 -15.67 -17.82
C SER A 4 -5.67 -15.66 -18.35
N LYS A 5 -5.38 -14.92 -19.43
CA LYS A 5 -4.01 -14.77 -19.98
C LYS A 5 -3.36 -13.42 -19.63
N SER A 6 -4.11 -12.49 -19.02
CA SER A 6 -3.57 -11.20 -18.60
C SER A 6 -2.91 -11.27 -17.22
N ASN A 7 -1.87 -10.49 -16.97
CA ASN A 7 -1.24 -10.39 -15.65
C ASN A 7 -2.14 -9.75 -14.59
N ILE A 8 -3.12 -8.96 -15.03
CA ILE A 8 -4.13 -8.30 -14.20
C ILE A 8 -5.43 -8.24 -15.03
N GLY A 9 -6.46 -8.96 -14.61
CA GLY A 9 -7.78 -8.95 -15.22
C GLY A 9 -8.68 -7.88 -14.59
N LEU A 10 -9.11 -6.87 -15.35
CA LEU A 10 -10.01 -5.82 -14.87
C LEU A 10 -11.35 -5.92 -15.59
N ALA A 11 -12.43 -6.16 -14.83
CA ALA A 11 -13.78 -6.20 -15.35
C ALA A 11 -14.47 -4.84 -15.18
N VAL A 12 -15.04 -4.32 -16.27
CA VAL A 12 -15.84 -3.10 -16.26
C VAL A 12 -17.31 -3.48 -16.27
N VAL A 13 -18.09 -2.95 -15.32
CA VAL A 13 -19.53 -3.25 -15.18
C VAL A 13 -20.36 -1.97 -15.19
N ASP A 14 -21.49 -1.97 -15.90
CA ASP A 14 -22.42 -0.82 -15.93
C ASP A 14 -23.38 -0.82 -14.74
N ASN A 15 -23.63 -1.98 -14.13
CA ASN A 15 -24.52 -2.11 -12.98
C ASN A 15 -23.98 -3.14 -11.97
N THR A 16 -24.24 -2.95 -10.68
CA THR A 16 -23.72 -3.78 -9.58
C THR A 16 -24.39 -5.17 -9.47
N ILE A 17 -25.09 -5.62 -10.51
CA ILE A 17 -25.82 -6.89 -10.51
C ILE A 17 -24.82 -8.03 -10.59
N GLN A 18 -24.42 -8.53 -9.42
CA GLN A 18 -23.95 -9.87 -9.01
C GLN A 18 -23.26 -10.81 -10.04
N PHE A 19 -22.59 -10.27 -11.05
CA PHE A 19 -21.61 -11.01 -11.83
C PHE A 19 -20.24 -10.54 -11.36
N SER A 20 -19.55 -11.38 -10.59
CA SER A 20 -18.11 -11.27 -10.40
C SER A 20 -17.46 -12.12 -11.47
N PRO A 21 -17.18 -11.59 -12.67
CA PRO A 21 -16.34 -12.29 -13.63
C PRO A 21 -15.01 -12.67 -12.95
N ALA A 22 -14.35 -13.72 -13.43
CA ALA A 22 -13.04 -14.15 -12.93
C ALA A 22 -11.96 -13.09 -13.25
N SER A 23 -11.97 -11.99 -12.50
CA SER A 23 -11.15 -10.79 -12.67
C SER A 23 -10.58 -10.36 -11.32
N ASP A 24 -9.33 -9.87 -11.31
CA ASP A 24 -8.61 -9.40 -10.13
C ASP A 24 -9.17 -8.07 -9.59
N ALA A 25 -9.83 -7.29 -10.44
CA ALA A 25 -10.49 -6.04 -10.07
C ALA A 25 -11.79 -5.82 -10.85
N ILE A 26 -12.80 -5.26 -10.18
CA ILE A 26 -14.08 -4.85 -10.80
C ILE A 26 -14.22 -3.34 -10.65
N ILE A 27 -14.48 -2.63 -11.75
CA ILE A 27 -14.69 -1.18 -11.77
C ILE A 27 -16.03 -0.86 -12.42
N LEU A 28 -16.78 0.06 -11.82
CA LEU A 28 -17.99 0.58 -12.43
C LEU A 28 -17.63 1.48 -13.63
N ALA A 29 -18.31 1.37 -14.76
CA ALA A 29 -18.01 2.14 -15.97
C ALA A 29 -17.96 3.67 -15.72
N LYS A 30 -18.81 4.18 -14.81
CA LYS A 30 -18.79 5.59 -14.37
C LYS A 30 -17.45 6.04 -13.76
N ASN A 31 -16.68 5.11 -13.19
CA ASN A 31 -15.39 5.37 -12.55
C ASN A 31 -14.18 5.04 -13.44
N LEU A 32 -14.42 4.54 -14.66
CA LEU A 32 -13.37 4.20 -15.61
C LEU A 32 -12.42 5.37 -15.96
N PRO A 33 -12.88 6.65 -16.04
CA PRO A 33 -11.97 7.79 -16.25
C PRO A 33 -10.92 7.95 -15.14
N TYR A 34 -11.19 7.43 -13.94
CA TYR A 34 -10.28 7.49 -12.79
C TYR A 34 -9.34 6.28 -12.68
N LEU A 35 -9.45 5.29 -13.59
CA LEU A 35 -8.60 4.10 -13.60
C LEU A 35 -7.09 4.45 -13.56
N ASN A 36 -6.67 5.46 -14.30
CA ASN A 36 -5.29 5.93 -14.29
C ASN A 36 -4.85 6.42 -12.89
N GLN A 37 -5.74 7.06 -12.13
CA GLN A 37 -5.45 7.51 -10.76
C GLN A 37 -5.33 6.32 -9.80
N TYR A 38 -6.21 5.32 -9.92
CA TYR A 38 -6.12 4.07 -9.14
C TYR A 38 -4.81 3.31 -9.42
N ILE A 39 -4.40 3.21 -10.69
CA ILE A 39 -3.13 2.57 -11.07
C ILE A 39 -1.94 3.36 -10.51
N LYS A 40 -1.96 4.69 -10.62
CA LYS A 40 -0.91 5.54 -10.02
C LYS A 40 -0.82 5.35 -8.51
N ALA A 41 -1.95 5.36 -7.80
CA ALA A 41 -2.00 5.10 -6.38
C ALA A 41 -1.41 3.72 -6.03
N ALA A 42 -1.75 2.67 -6.78
CA ALA A 42 -1.20 1.33 -6.59
C ALA A 42 0.34 1.29 -6.79
N ILE A 43 0.87 1.98 -7.80
CA ILE A 43 2.31 2.07 -8.05
C ILE A 43 3.03 2.80 -6.91
N LEU A 44 2.47 3.91 -6.42
CA LEU A 44 3.04 4.63 -5.28
C LEU A 44 2.98 3.79 -4.00
N SER A 45 1.86 3.09 -3.75
CA SER A 45 1.72 2.19 -2.60
C SER A 45 2.73 1.05 -2.64
N LYS A 46 3.03 0.49 -3.82
CA LYS A 46 4.09 -0.51 -3.97
C LYS A 46 5.47 0.04 -3.56
N ARG A 47 5.79 1.29 -3.93
CA ARG A 47 7.03 1.95 -3.51
C ARG A 47 7.07 2.16 -1.99
N LEU A 48 5.96 2.58 -1.41
CA LEU A 48 5.83 2.75 0.03
C LEU A 48 6.07 1.43 0.79
N ILE A 49 5.47 0.33 0.34
CA ILE A 49 5.70 -1.02 0.90
C ILE A 49 7.18 -1.41 0.80
N THR A 50 7.85 -1.06 -0.30
CA THR A 50 9.28 -1.35 -0.46
C THR A 50 10.12 -0.57 0.55
N ILE A 51 9.79 0.70 0.82
CA ILE A 51 10.47 1.54 1.82
C ILE A 51 10.25 0.97 3.23
N THR A 52 9.02 0.60 3.59
CA THR A 52 8.73 0.04 4.91
C THR A 52 9.40 -1.31 5.13
N PHE A 53 9.54 -2.11 4.07
CA PHE A 53 10.31 -3.34 4.10
C PHE A 53 11.80 -3.09 4.37
N ILE A 54 12.40 -2.08 3.72
CA ILE A 54 13.80 -1.68 3.99
C ILE A 54 13.96 -1.25 5.45
N ILE A 55 13.04 -0.44 5.98
CA ILE A 55 13.06 0.00 7.39
C ILE A 55 13.00 -1.21 8.33
N SER A 56 12.09 -2.16 8.07
CA SER A 56 11.99 -3.40 8.84
C SER A 56 13.30 -4.19 8.83
N LEU A 57 13.96 -4.27 7.67
CA LEU A 57 15.23 -4.98 7.53
C LEU A 57 16.33 -4.32 8.38
N ILE A 58 16.40 -2.98 8.39
CA ILE A 58 17.36 -2.24 9.24
C ILE A 58 17.15 -2.57 10.72
N TYR A 59 15.91 -2.52 11.22
CA TYR A 59 15.63 -2.84 12.62
C TYR A 59 15.97 -4.29 12.97
N ASN A 60 15.70 -5.24 12.07
CA ASN A 60 16.08 -6.63 12.26
C ASN A 60 17.61 -6.81 12.29
N VAL A 61 18.35 -6.13 11.40
CA VAL A 61 19.82 -6.17 11.39
C VAL A 61 20.40 -5.57 12.67
N LEU A 62 19.84 -4.47 13.18
CA LEU A 62 20.23 -3.91 14.48
C LEU A 62 19.97 -4.91 15.61
N GLY A 63 18.83 -5.61 15.61
CA GLY A 63 18.55 -6.67 16.58
C GLY A 63 19.59 -7.81 16.53
N ILE A 64 19.98 -8.23 15.33
CA ILE A 64 21.04 -9.24 15.14
C ILE A 64 22.39 -8.71 15.64
N TYR A 65 22.75 -7.47 15.35
CA TYR A 65 23.99 -6.85 15.82
C TYR A 65 24.11 -6.90 17.35
N PHE A 66 23.08 -6.46 18.08
CA PHE A 66 23.07 -6.53 19.55
C PHE A 66 23.09 -7.97 20.09
N SER A 67 22.48 -8.91 19.36
CA SER A 67 22.51 -10.34 19.71
C SER A 67 23.92 -10.91 19.59
N VAL A 68 24.63 -10.61 18.50
CA VAL A 68 25.97 -11.14 18.21
C VAL A 68 27.03 -10.52 19.12
N THR A 69 26.90 -9.26 19.52
CA THR A 69 27.82 -8.60 20.46
C THR A 69 27.61 -9.01 21.92
N ALA A 70 26.64 -9.89 22.22
CA ALA A 70 26.22 -10.26 23.58
C ALA A 70 25.83 -9.06 24.47
N GLN A 71 25.52 -7.91 23.86
CA GLN A 71 25.06 -6.68 24.54
C GLN A 71 23.53 -6.60 24.59
N LEU A 72 22.83 -7.63 24.14
CA LEU A 72 21.38 -7.69 24.14
C LEU A 72 20.85 -7.76 25.57
N SER A 73 20.59 -6.58 26.16
CA SER A 73 19.92 -6.49 27.46
C SER A 73 18.40 -6.66 27.29
N PRO A 74 17.70 -7.17 28.32
CA PRO A 74 16.24 -7.29 28.31
C PRO A 74 15.51 -5.98 27.99
N ILE A 75 16.10 -4.84 28.37
CA ILE A 75 15.56 -3.50 28.16
C ILE A 75 15.66 -3.09 26.68
N VAL A 76 16.80 -3.36 26.04
CA VAL A 76 17.00 -3.04 24.62
C VAL A 76 16.03 -3.85 23.77
N ALA A 77 15.87 -5.16 24.05
CA ALA A 77 14.90 -6.00 23.36
C ALA A 77 13.45 -5.50 23.54
N ALA A 78 13.09 -5.11 24.78
CA ALA A 78 11.75 -4.63 25.11
C ALA A 78 11.38 -3.32 24.42
N VAL A 79 12.35 -2.45 24.09
CA VAL A 79 12.09 -1.16 23.41
C VAL A 79 12.27 -1.26 21.90
N LEU A 80 13.26 -2.01 21.42
CA LEU A 80 13.60 -2.10 20.00
C LEU A 80 12.46 -2.71 19.17
N MET A 81 11.82 -3.76 19.69
CA MET A 81 10.72 -4.43 18.99
C MET A 81 9.48 -3.52 18.81
N PRO A 82 8.92 -2.87 19.85
CA PRO A 82 7.80 -1.95 19.67
C PRO A 82 8.18 -0.71 18.83
N MET A 83 9.42 -0.21 18.95
CA MET A 83 9.87 0.94 18.15
C MET A 83 9.89 0.62 16.65
N SER A 84 10.31 -0.59 16.26
CA SER A 84 10.32 -1.00 14.85
C SER A 84 8.93 -0.97 14.22
N THR A 85 7.92 -1.51 14.94
CA THR A 85 6.53 -1.52 14.48
C THR A 85 5.96 -0.11 14.44
N LEU A 86 6.25 0.71 15.45
CA LEU A 86 5.81 2.10 15.49
C LEU A 86 6.35 2.89 14.27
N SER A 87 7.63 2.75 13.96
CA SER A 87 8.27 3.39 12.82
C SER A 87 7.63 2.99 11.48
N ILE A 88 7.36 1.70 11.30
CA ILE A 88 6.69 1.16 10.10
C ILE A 88 5.26 1.71 9.99
N VAL A 89 4.49 1.68 11.08
CA VAL A 89 3.09 2.16 11.10
C VAL A 89 3.03 3.65 10.82
N SER A 90 3.87 4.46 11.48
CA SER A 90 3.93 5.91 11.24
C SER A 90 4.30 6.22 9.78
N THR A 91 5.30 5.56 9.23
CA THR A 91 5.72 5.74 7.83
C THR A 91 4.60 5.36 6.86
N THR A 92 3.93 4.23 7.14
CA THR A 92 2.84 3.73 6.30
C THR A 92 1.64 4.68 6.33
N LEU A 93 1.28 5.18 7.51
CA LEU A 93 0.16 6.09 7.69
C LEU A 93 0.40 7.41 6.96
N ILE A 94 1.56 8.04 7.18
CA ILE A 94 1.92 9.32 6.55
C ILE A 94 1.98 9.15 5.02
N GLY A 95 2.62 8.08 4.55
CA GLY A 95 2.73 7.82 3.11
C GLY A 95 1.37 7.51 2.47
N SER A 96 0.48 6.78 3.15
CA SER A 96 -0.89 6.51 2.67
C SER A 96 -1.70 7.80 2.53
N ILE A 97 -1.66 8.67 3.55
CA ILE A 97 -2.32 10.00 3.52
C ILE A 97 -1.73 10.88 2.41
N TYR A 98 -0.41 10.80 2.19
CA TYR A 98 0.24 11.54 1.13
C TYR A 98 -0.20 11.07 -0.27
N ILE A 99 -0.27 9.75 -0.49
CA ILE A 99 -0.72 9.16 -1.76
C ILE A 99 -2.17 9.54 -2.04
N ASP A 100 -3.04 9.47 -1.03
CA ASP A 100 -4.43 9.88 -1.13
C ASP A 100 -4.55 11.35 -1.57
N ARG A 101 -3.87 12.25 -0.86
CA ARG A 101 -3.85 13.68 -1.18
C ARG A 101 -3.19 14.01 -2.51
N PHE A 102 -2.29 13.17 -3.03
CA PHE A 102 -1.62 13.43 -4.30
C PHE A 102 -2.42 12.89 -5.49
N CYS A 103 -2.95 11.67 -5.37
CA CYS A 103 -3.66 11.00 -6.46
C CYS A 103 -5.14 11.36 -6.54
N PHE A 104 -5.81 11.59 -5.41
CA PHE A 104 -7.27 11.77 -5.34
C PHE A 104 -7.71 13.19 -4.98
N LYS A 105 -6.80 14.17 -4.92
CA LYS A 105 -7.13 15.59 -4.70
C LYS A 105 -8.18 16.13 -5.68
N LEU A 106 -8.19 15.59 -6.90
CA LEU A 106 -9.10 15.98 -7.99
C LEU A 106 -10.52 15.41 -7.86
N PHE A 107 -10.75 14.39 -7.02
CA PHE A 107 -12.11 13.86 -6.76
C PHE A 107 -12.92 14.75 -5.80
N ASN A 108 -12.23 15.48 -4.92
CA ASN A 108 -12.85 16.21 -3.82
C ASN A 108 -12.99 17.72 -4.09
N GLN A 109 -12.73 18.17 -5.33
CA GLN A 109 -13.24 19.46 -5.78
C GLN A 109 -14.69 19.26 -6.21
N PRO A 110 -15.68 19.83 -5.51
CA PRO A 110 -17.00 19.99 -6.09
C PRO A 110 -16.82 20.95 -7.28
N ASN A 111 -16.71 20.41 -8.50
CA ASN A 111 -16.86 21.24 -9.68
C ASN A 111 -18.32 21.70 -9.70
N THR A 112 -18.49 22.96 -9.33
CA THR A 112 -19.30 23.90 -10.08
C THR A 112 -19.27 23.55 -11.57
N ILE A 113 -20.32 22.87 -12.04
CA ILE A 113 -20.98 23.14 -13.31
C ILE A 113 -22.47 23.03 -13.04
#